data_AF-A0A0N1JP97-F1
#
_entry.id   AF-A0A0N1JP97-F1
#
_cell.length_a   1.000
_cell.length_b   1.000
_cell.length_c   1.000
_cell.angle_alpha   90.00
_cell.angle_beta   90.00
_cell.angle_gamma   90.00
#
_symmetry.space_group_name_H-M   'P 1'
#
loop_
_entity.id
_entity.type
_entity.pdbx_description
1 polymer ?
#
loop_
_entity_poly.entity_id
_entity_poly.type
_entity_poly.pdbx_seq_one_letter_code
_entity_poly.pdbx_strand_id
1 'polypeptide(L)'
;MCDIADPFQQASSLSAGINSRLDKALAPYTLDYQLIENSFLYRSGYYNTTIRKFLLQMDTINQAIASRLGVNRRKSYSIFMPISRFSGRVIEHLVIQSVDLSRGEIVYTIVSAS
;
A
#
# COMPACT_ATOMS: atom_id res chain seq x y z
N MET A 1 -8.16 3.20 -1.00
CA MET A 1 -7.28 2.19 -1.63
C MET A 1 -8.16 1.22 -2.41
N CYS A 2 -7.75 0.88 -3.65
CA CYS A 2 -8.53 0.08 -4.62
C CYS A 2 -9.86 0.71 -5.07
N ASP A 3 -9.86 2.04 -5.25
CA ASP A 3 -11.06 2.83 -5.56
C ASP A 3 -11.18 3.18 -7.07
N ILE A 4 -10.42 2.50 -7.92
CA ILE A 4 -10.51 2.67 -9.38
C ILE A 4 -11.84 2.05 -9.84
N ALA A 5 -12.68 2.84 -10.50
CA ALA A 5 -13.98 2.37 -11.01
C ALA A 5 -13.82 1.21 -12.01
N ASP A 6 -14.79 0.29 -12.02
CA ASP A 6 -14.83 -0.78 -13.00
C ASP A 6 -15.14 -0.20 -14.40
N PRO A 7 -14.25 -0.36 -15.40
CA PRO A 7 -14.49 0.15 -16.76
C PRO A 7 -15.71 -0.50 -17.42
N PHE A 8 -16.16 -1.67 -16.93
CA PHE A 8 -17.34 -2.36 -17.45
C PHE A 8 -18.63 -2.04 -16.68
N GLN A 9 -18.55 -1.26 -15.59
CA GLN A 9 -19.68 -0.88 -14.73
C GLN A 9 -20.48 -2.09 -14.18
N GLN A 10 -19.82 -3.22 -13.97
CA GLN A 10 -20.44 -4.46 -13.45
C GLN A 10 -20.18 -4.67 -11.95
N ALA A 11 -19.20 -3.98 -11.39
CA ALA A 11 -18.83 -4.03 -9.98
C ALA A 11 -18.52 -2.64 -9.42
N SER A 12 -18.39 -2.55 -8.10
CA SER A 12 -18.08 -1.31 -7.38
C SER A 12 -16.68 -0.75 -7.68
N SER A 13 -15.74 -1.59 -8.12
CA SER A 13 -14.39 -1.22 -8.52
C SER A 13 -13.80 -2.23 -9.49
N LEU A 14 -12.73 -1.83 -10.19
CA LEU A 14 -11.96 -2.72 -11.07
C LEU A 14 -11.50 -3.98 -10.34
N SER A 15 -11.00 -3.85 -9.11
CA SER A 15 -10.53 -5.00 -8.31
C SER A 15 -11.68 -5.93 -7.91
N ALA A 16 -12.84 -5.39 -7.55
CA ALA A 16 -14.02 -6.20 -7.24
C ALA A 16 -14.50 -6.99 -8.48
N GLY A 17 -14.47 -6.35 -9.66
CA GLY A 17 -14.78 -7.03 -10.93
C GLY A 17 -13.81 -8.17 -11.25
N ILE A 18 -12.51 -7.99 -10.99
CA ILE A 18 -11.50 -9.04 -11.16
C ILE A 18 -11.75 -10.19 -10.19
N ASN A 19 -11.99 -9.92 -8.91
CA ASN A 19 -12.27 -10.96 -7.91
C ASN A 19 -13.52 -11.78 -8.29
N SER A 20 -14.60 -11.13 -8.70
CA SER A 20 -15.82 -11.83 -9.14
C SER A 20 -15.57 -12.73 -10.35
N ARG A 21 -14.70 -12.32 -11.28
CA ARG A 21 -14.31 -13.14 -12.44
C ARG A 21 -13.43 -14.32 -12.03
N LEU A 22 -12.52 -14.11 -11.07
CA LEU A 22 -11.70 -15.17 -10.51
C LEU A 22 -12.58 -16.22 -9.81
N ASP A 23 -13.51 -15.80 -8.95
CA ASP A 23 -14.44 -16.73 -8.28
C ASP A 23 -15.23 -17.58 -9.28
N LYS A 24 -15.76 -16.95 -10.33
CA LYS A 24 -16.48 -17.66 -11.40
C LYS A 24 -15.58 -18.64 -12.15
N ALA A 25 -14.32 -18.27 -12.41
CA ALA A 25 -13.36 -19.15 -13.07
C ALA A 25 -12.95 -20.34 -12.19
N LEU A 26 -12.93 -20.15 -10.86
CA LEU A 26 -12.60 -21.20 -9.90
C LEU A 26 -13.80 -22.09 -9.53
N ALA A 27 -15.04 -21.64 -9.74
CA ALA A 27 -16.26 -22.37 -9.40
C ALA A 27 -16.35 -23.84 -9.92
N PRO A 28 -15.81 -24.21 -11.11
CA PRO A 28 -15.80 -25.59 -11.57
C PRO A 28 -14.85 -26.51 -10.79
N TYR A 29 -13.88 -25.94 -10.06
CA TYR A 29 -12.90 -26.69 -9.29
C TYR A 29 -13.39 -26.84 -7.85
N THR A 30 -13.32 -28.05 -7.30
CA THR A 30 -13.65 -28.31 -5.89
C THR A 30 -12.49 -27.87 -4.98
N LEU A 31 -12.23 -26.57 -4.94
CA LEU A 31 -11.18 -25.94 -4.14
C LEU A 31 -11.77 -25.36 -2.86
N ASP A 32 -11.13 -25.65 -1.73
CA ASP A 32 -11.36 -24.90 -0.49
C ASP A 32 -10.45 -23.68 -0.49
N TYR A 33 -11.02 -22.51 -0.74
CA TYR A 33 -10.29 -21.25 -0.78
C TYR A 33 -11.15 -20.08 -0.31
N GLN A 34 -10.47 -19.00 0.08
CA GLN A 34 -11.09 -17.73 0.41
C GLN A 34 -10.35 -16.62 -0.34
N LEU A 35 -11.08 -15.79 -1.08
CA LEU A 35 -10.53 -14.52 -1.56
C LEU A 35 -10.43 -13.52 -0.42
N ILE A 36 -9.22 -12.99 -0.23
CA ILE A 36 -8.94 -11.98 0.80
C ILE A 36 -8.78 -10.63 0.13
N GLU A 37 -9.61 -9.67 0.53
CA GLU A 37 -9.54 -8.30 0.04
C GLU A 37 -8.53 -7.47 0.85
N ASN A 38 -7.38 -7.20 0.25
CA ASN A 38 -6.31 -6.46 0.91
C ASN A 38 -6.73 -5.03 1.30
N SER A 39 -7.53 -4.36 0.46
CA SER A 39 -8.09 -3.03 0.74
C SER A 39 -8.95 -3.03 2.00
N PHE A 40 -9.75 -4.08 2.24
CA PHE A 40 -10.52 -4.26 3.45
C PHE A 40 -9.62 -4.48 4.66
N LEU A 41 -8.58 -5.31 4.56
CA LEU A 41 -7.64 -5.56 5.66
C LEU A 41 -6.84 -4.30 6.06
N TYR A 42 -6.43 -3.47 5.11
CA TYR A 42 -5.83 -2.18 5.43
C TYR A 42 -6.82 -1.23 6.12
N ARG A 43 -8.06 -1.12 5.60
CA ARG A 43 -9.08 -0.21 6.16
C ARG A 43 -9.58 -0.64 7.54
N SER A 44 -9.70 -1.94 7.79
CA SER A 44 -10.10 -2.49 9.10
C SER A 44 -9.01 -2.40 10.16
N GLY A 45 -7.78 -2.06 9.77
CA GLY A 45 -6.65 -2.02 10.69
C GLY A 45 -6.07 -3.40 11.03
N TYR A 46 -6.44 -4.45 10.29
CA TYR A 46 -5.90 -5.81 10.49
C TYR A 46 -4.37 -5.82 10.49
N TYR A 47 -3.74 -5.01 9.62
CA TYR A 47 -2.28 -4.92 9.53
C TYR A 47 -1.64 -3.94 10.53
N ASN A 48 -2.39 -3.25 11.40
CA ASN A 48 -1.82 -2.19 12.26
C ASN A 48 -0.67 -2.69 13.13
N THR A 49 -0.81 -3.86 13.76
CA THR A 49 0.25 -4.45 14.59
C THR A 49 1.49 -4.78 13.75
N THR A 50 1.29 -5.31 12.54
CA THR A 50 2.39 -5.62 11.61
C THR A 50 3.08 -4.34 11.14
N ILE A 51 2.31 -3.33 10.70
CA ILE A 51 2.81 -2.03 10.27
C ILE A 51 3.68 -1.38 11.36
N ARG A 52 3.27 -1.45 12.63
CA ARG A 52 4.08 -0.94 13.75
C ARG A 52 5.43 -1.65 13.89
N LYS A 53 5.50 -2.97 13.64
CA LYS A 53 6.78 -3.72 13.62
C LYS A 53 7.68 -3.25 12.48
N PHE A 54 7.11 -2.99 11.29
CA PHE A 54 7.85 -2.42 10.18
C PHE A 54 8.33 -0.99 10.48
N LEU A 55 7.51 -0.20 11.18
CA LEU A 55 7.87 1.16 11.60
C LEU A 55 9.05 1.16 12.57
N LEU A 56 9.09 0.21 13.52
CA LEU A 56 10.21 0.01 14.45
C LEU A 56 11.53 -0.35 13.76
N GLN A 57 11.47 -0.94 12.56
CA GLN A 57 12.65 -1.39 11.80
C GLN A 57 12.83 -0.60 10.49
N MET A 58 12.15 0.53 10.37
CA MET A 58 12.02 1.26 9.12
C MET A 58 13.37 1.63 8.53
N ASP A 59 14.30 2.15 9.34
CA ASP A 59 15.62 2.58 8.88
C ASP A 59 16.45 1.41 8.35
N THR A 60 16.46 0.28 9.07
CA THR A 60 17.16 -0.94 8.66
C THR A 60 16.61 -1.47 7.34
N ILE A 61 15.28 -1.52 7.19
CA ILE A 61 14.63 -2.01 5.98
C ILE A 61 14.87 -1.05 4.81
N ASN A 62 14.75 0.27 5.04
CA ASN A 62 15.02 1.27 4.02
C ASN A 62 16.46 1.17 3.50
N GLN A 63 17.45 1.06 4.39
CA GLN A 63 18.85 0.90 4.02
C GLN A 63 19.09 -0.39 3.22
N ALA A 64 18.52 -1.51 3.66
CA ALA A 64 18.64 -2.79 2.97
C ALA A 64 18.11 -2.71 1.54
N ILE A 65 16.95 -2.08 1.33
CA ILE A 65 16.33 -1.95 0.00
C ILE A 65 17.04 -0.90 -0.86
N ALA A 66 17.44 0.23 -0.27
CA ALA A 66 18.13 1.34 -0.93
C ALA A 66 19.38 0.91 -1.70
N SER A 67 20.09 -0.12 -1.23
CA SER A 67 21.27 -0.69 -1.89
C SER A 67 20.97 -1.22 -3.31
N ARG A 68 19.75 -1.71 -3.56
CA ARG A 68 19.30 -2.30 -4.83
C ARG A 68 18.62 -1.30 -5.77
N LEU A 69 18.39 -0.07 -5.29
CA LEU A 69 17.69 0.96 -6.06
C LEU A 69 18.67 1.84 -6.84
N GLY A 70 18.20 2.35 -7.99
CA GLY A 70 18.89 3.39 -8.74
C GLY A 70 19.02 4.70 -7.96
N VAL A 71 20.01 5.52 -8.32
CA VAL A 71 20.43 6.73 -7.58
C VAL A 71 19.27 7.67 -7.25
N ASN A 72 18.34 7.86 -8.19
CA ASN A 72 17.18 8.76 -8.00
C ASN A 72 16.22 8.24 -6.92
N ARG A 73 15.91 6.94 -6.93
CA ARG A 73 15.00 6.34 -5.94
C ARG A 73 15.67 6.24 -4.57
N ARG A 74 16.98 5.93 -4.52
CA ARG A 74 17.73 5.77 -3.26
C ARG A 74 17.60 6.98 -2.33
N LYS A 75 17.64 8.19 -2.87
CA LYS A 75 17.63 9.44 -2.09
C LYS A 75 16.32 9.73 -1.36
N SER A 76 15.21 9.17 -1.83
CA SER A 76 13.86 9.51 -1.39
C SER A 76 13.01 8.25 -1.17
N TYR A 77 13.66 7.10 -1.02
CA TYR A 77 12.99 5.84 -0.79
C TYR A 77 12.53 5.73 0.65
N SER A 78 11.28 5.33 0.80
CA SER A 78 10.68 4.91 2.06
C SER A 78 9.82 3.68 1.79
N ILE A 79 9.88 2.69 2.70
CA ILE A 79 8.95 1.55 2.69
C ILE A 79 7.50 1.96 2.92
N PHE A 80 7.27 3.12 3.55
CA PHE A 80 5.95 3.69 3.74
C PHE A 80 5.69 4.73 2.66
N MET A 81 4.63 4.48 1.87
CA MET A 81 4.17 5.36 0.79
C MET A 81 2.72 5.79 1.10
N PRO A 82 2.53 6.97 1.71
CA PRO A 82 1.21 7.48 2.06
C PRO A 82 0.34 7.70 0.82
N ILE A 83 -0.97 7.63 1.01
CA ILE A 83 -1.95 8.04 0.00
C ILE A 83 -2.31 9.50 0.27
N SER A 84 -2.21 10.35 -0.77
CA SER A 84 -2.63 11.74 -0.69
C SER A 84 -4.12 11.84 -0.41
N ARG A 85 -4.50 12.56 0.65
CA ARG A 85 -5.91 12.84 0.96
C ARG A 85 -6.58 13.74 -0.08
N PHE A 86 -5.81 14.50 -0.85
CA PHE A 86 -6.33 15.42 -1.87
C PHE A 86 -6.55 14.73 -3.22
N SER A 87 -5.57 13.95 -3.68
CA SER A 87 -5.61 13.34 -5.02
C SER A 87 -5.97 11.86 -5.02
N GLY A 88 -5.95 11.19 -3.86
CA GLY A 88 -6.11 9.74 -3.75
C GLY A 88 -4.94 8.93 -4.34
N ARG A 89 -3.87 9.59 -4.79
CA ARG A 89 -2.70 8.95 -5.39
C ARG A 89 -1.64 8.61 -4.34
N VAL A 90 -0.87 7.56 -4.62
CA VAL A 90 0.31 7.20 -3.82
C VAL A 90 1.35 8.31 -3.93
N ILE A 91 1.90 8.72 -2.79
CA ILE A 91 2.99 9.68 -2.72
C ILE A 91 4.29 8.89 -2.73
N GLU A 92 4.96 8.95 -3.87
CA GLU A 92 6.34 8.48 -4.03
C GLU A 92 7.30 9.65 -3.83
N HIS A 93 8.55 9.37 -3.46
CA HIS A 93 9.60 10.39 -3.26
C HIS A 93 9.31 11.38 -2.11
N LEU A 94 9.30 10.86 -0.89
CA LEU A 94 9.11 11.66 0.32
C LEU A 94 10.38 11.69 1.16
N VAL A 95 10.49 12.72 2.00
CA VAL A 95 11.52 12.80 3.04
C VAL A 95 10.82 12.65 4.39
N ILE A 96 11.14 11.58 5.11
CA ILE A 96 10.67 11.37 6.47
C ILE A 96 11.38 12.38 7.38
N GLN A 97 10.58 13.19 8.08
CA GLN A 97 11.06 14.21 9.02
C GLN A 97 11.13 13.64 10.44
N SER A 98 10.12 12.87 10.84
CA SER A 98 10.09 12.22 12.14
C SER A 98 9.16 11.01 12.13
N VAL A 99 9.39 10.12 13.09
CA VAL A 99 8.58 8.92 13.34
C VAL A 99 8.17 8.90 14.81
N ASP A 100 6.87 8.84 15.09
CA ASP A 100 6.34 8.59 16.42
C ASP A 100 5.89 7.13 16.53
N LEU A 101 6.72 6.31 17.17
CA LEU A 101 6.46 4.88 17.34
C LEU A 101 5.28 4.60 18.29
N SER A 102 5.05 5.48 19.27
CA SER A 102 3.95 5.31 20.24
C SER A 102 2.61 5.49 19.54
N ARG A 103 2.50 6.53 18.70
CA ARG A 103 1.29 6.82 17.93
C ARG A 103 1.20 6.00 16.65
N GLY A 104 2.33 5.53 16.11
CA GLY A 104 2.39 4.86 14.82
C GLY A 104 2.29 5.85 13.66
N GLU A 105 2.84 7.05 13.84
CA GLU A 105 2.72 8.17 12.91
C GLU A 105 4.08 8.50 12.28
N ILE A 106 4.03 9.03 11.05
CA ILE A 106 5.19 9.59 10.36
C ILE A 106 4.87 11.01 9.92
N VAL A 107 5.85 11.90 10.06
CA VAL A 107 5.81 13.25 9.48
C VAL A 107 6.72 13.23 8.27
N TYR A 108 6.24 13.73 7.12
CA TYR A 108 6.99 13.73 5.88
C TYR A 108 6.77 15.01 5.10
N THR A 109 7.75 15.36 4.27
CA THR A 109 7.62 16.38 3.23
C THR A 109 7.60 15.73 1.85
N ILE A 110 6.80 16.29 0.95
CA ILE A 110 6.75 15.87 -0.44
C ILE A 110 7.82 16.65 -1.18
N VAL A 111 8.73 15.94 -1.88
CA VAL A 111 9.72 16.60 -2.72
C VAL A 111 9.03 17.00 -4.02
N SER A 112 8.68 18.28 -4.17
CA SER A 112 8.26 18.80 -5.47
C SER A 112 9.46 18.82 -6.41
N ALA A 113 9.32 18.28 -7.62
CA ALA A 113 10.30 18.51 -8.66
C ALA A 113 10.37 20.03 -8.92
N SER A 114 11.50 20.63 -8.57
CA SER A 114 11.93 21.93 -9.08
C SER A 114 12.31 21.80 -10.56
#